data_AF-A0A699X801-F1
#
_entry.id   AF-A0A699X801-F1
#
_cell.length_a   1.000
_cell.length_b   1.000
_cell.length_c   1.000
_cell.angle_alpha   90.00
_cell.angle_beta   90.00
_cell.angle_gamma   90.00
#
_symmetry.space_group_name_H-M   'P 1'
#
loop_
_entity.id
_entity.type
_entity.pdbx_description
1 polymer ?
#
loop_
_entity_poly.entity_id
_entity_poly.type
_entity_poly.pdbx_seq_one_letter_code
_entity_poly.pdbx_strand_id
1 'polypeptide(L)'
;MMDRPEEEAGSVLSTAKSYLSLYRDPVVARNVGKSQWRIKDLMNHDNPVTLYIVTQPNDKARLRPLVRVLCNMIVRLLADKMEFERVQSE
;
A
#
# COMPACT_ATOMS: atom_id res chain seq x y z
N MET A 1 30.49 -3.37 2.02
CA MET A 1 29.52 -4.49 2.02
C MET A 1 30.26 -5.83 2.02
N MET A 2 31.41 -5.94 2.70
CA MET A 2 32.41 -7.01 2.51
C MET A 2 32.71 -7.82 3.79
N ASP A 3 31.84 -7.79 4.81
CA ASP A 3 32.12 -8.48 6.10
C ASP A 3 30.93 -9.33 6.60
N ARG A 4 30.13 -9.92 5.70
CA ARG A 4 29.09 -10.88 6.13
C ARG A 4 29.32 -12.24 5.46
N PRO A 5 29.28 -13.35 6.21
CA PRO A 5 29.36 -14.70 5.66
C PRO A 5 28.38 -14.87 4.49
N GLU A 6 28.77 -15.57 3.43
CA GLU A 6 27.91 -15.79 2.25
C GLU A 6 26.54 -16.39 2.64
N GLU A 7 26.51 -17.21 3.69
CA GLU A 7 25.28 -17.79 4.23
C GLU A 7 24.32 -16.74 4.83
N GLU A 8 24.83 -15.74 5.55
CA GLU A 8 24.03 -14.64 6.08
C GLU A 8 23.52 -13.72 4.97
N ALA A 9 24.38 -13.43 3.98
CA ALA A 9 23.98 -12.66 2.81
C ALA A 9 22.90 -13.40 1.99
N GLY A 10 23.02 -14.71 1.84
CA GLY A 10 22.03 -15.58 1.19
C GLY A 10 20.70 -15.62 1.93
N SER A 11 20.73 -15.71 3.26
CA SER A 11 19.54 -15.70 4.12
C SER A 11 18.78 -14.38 3.99
N VAL A 12 19.47 -13.23 4.12
CA VAL A 12 18.87 -11.90 3.96
C VAL A 12 18.25 -11.72 2.56
N LEU A 13 18.96 -12.17 1.52
CA LEU A 13 18.46 -12.09 0.15
C LEU A 13 17.20 -12.95 -0.05
N SER A 14 17.14 -14.14 0.54
CA SER A 14 15.97 -15.03 0.47
C SER A 14 14.76 -14.42 1.17
N THR A 15 14.96 -13.83 2.35
CA THR A 15 13.91 -13.09 3.06
C THR A 15 13.40 -11.92 2.22
N ALA A 16 14.29 -11.09 1.67
CA ALA A 16 13.90 -9.97 0.81
C ALA A 16 13.11 -10.42 -0.43
N LYS A 17 13.56 -11.50 -1.11
CA LYS A 17 12.85 -12.09 -2.25
C LYS A 17 11.43 -12.54 -1.86
N SER A 18 11.28 -13.15 -0.68
CA SER A 18 9.99 -13.60 -0.19
C SER A 18 9.05 -12.43 0.12
N TYR A 19 9.55 -11.38 0.78
CA TYR A 19 8.78 -10.17 1.07
C TYR A 19 8.34 -9.41 -0.19
N LEU A 20 9.20 -9.36 -1.22
CA LEU A 20 8.92 -8.64 -2.46
C LEU A 20 8.25 -9.49 -3.54
N SER A 21 8.05 -10.79 -3.28
CA SER A 21 7.51 -11.75 -4.25
C SER A 21 6.15 -11.32 -4.83
N LEU A 22 5.28 -10.73 -4.00
CA LEU A 22 3.97 -10.24 -4.43
C LEU A 22 4.07 -9.20 -5.54
N TYR A 23 5.04 -8.28 -5.47
CA TYR A 23 5.19 -7.22 -6.47
C TYR A 23 5.78 -7.73 -7.78
N ARG A 24 6.32 -8.95 -7.79
CA ARG A 24 6.78 -9.65 -8.99
C ARG A 24 5.69 -10.49 -9.63
N ASP A 25 4.53 -10.64 -8.99
CA ASP A 25 3.38 -11.32 -9.57
C ASP A 25 2.88 -10.51 -10.78
N PRO A 26 2.86 -11.09 -12.01
CA PRO A 26 2.48 -10.36 -13.21
C PRO A 26 1.01 -9.90 -13.20
N VAL A 27 0.13 -10.60 -12.48
CA VAL A 27 -1.27 -10.20 -12.31
C VAL A 27 -1.33 -8.96 -11.44
N VAL A 28 -0.61 -8.94 -10.32
CA VAL A 28 -0.53 -7.75 -9.45
C VAL A 28 0.08 -6.58 -10.22
N ALA A 29 1.25 -6.78 -10.83
CA ALA A 29 1.97 -5.74 -11.56
C ALA A 29 1.12 -5.11 -12.67
N ARG A 30 0.41 -5.92 -13.45
CA ARG A 30 -0.49 -5.43 -14.50
C ARG A 30 -1.63 -4.58 -13.94
N ASN A 31 -2.25 -5.00 -12.85
CA ASN A 31 -3.41 -4.31 -12.28
C ASN A 31 -3.04 -3.04 -11.51
N VAL A 32 -1.80 -2.91 -11.01
CA VAL A 32 -1.35 -1.72 -10.28
C VAL A 32 -0.47 -0.78 -11.12
N GLY A 33 -0.16 -1.14 -12.36
CA GLY A 33 0.74 -0.37 -13.23
C GLY A 33 0.19 0.98 -13.74
N LYS A 34 -1.13 1.19 -13.66
CA LYS A 34 -1.78 2.45 -14.04
C LYS A 34 -2.96 2.72 -13.12
N SER A 35 -3.15 3.99 -12.75
CA SER A 35 -4.36 4.46 -12.05
C SER A 35 -4.93 5.68 -12.75
N GLN A 36 -6.25 5.74 -12.87
CA GLN A 36 -6.98 6.92 -13.37
C GLN A 36 -7.46 7.83 -12.23
N TRP A 37 -7.34 7.35 -11.00
CA TRP A 37 -7.76 8.02 -9.76
C TRP A 37 -6.56 8.18 -8.83
N ARG A 38 -6.57 9.21 -8.00
CA ARG A 38 -5.52 9.53 -7.03
C ARG A 38 -6.07 9.51 -5.62
N ILE A 39 -5.25 9.12 -4.64
CA ILE A 39 -5.63 9.11 -3.22
C ILE A 39 -6.26 10.43 -2.75
N LYS A 40 -5.78 11.57 -3.25
CA LYS A 40 -6.32 12.90 -2.91
C LYS A 40 -7.77 13.11 -3.34
N ASP A 41 -8.21 12.42 -4.38
CA ASP A 41 -9.56 12.54 -4.92
C ASP A 41 -10.59 12.00 -3.91
N LEU A 42 -10.22 11.13 -2.96
CA LEU A 42 -11.12 10.73 -1.87
C LEU A 42 -11.67 11.91 -1.05
N MET A 43 -10.91 13.01 -0.96
CA MET A 43 -11.31 14.21 -0.20
C MET A 43 -11.57 15.43 -1.10
N ASN A 44 -11.06 15.44 -2.34
CA ASN A 44 -10.96 16.65 -3.16
C ASN A 44 -11.52 16.49 -4.59
N HIS A 45 -12.22 15.40 -4.90
CA HIS A 45 -12.82 15.24 -6.23
C HIS A 45 -14.09 16.09 -6.36
N ASP A 46 -14.31 16.70 -7.53
CA ASP A 46 -15.47 17.58 -7.80
C ASP A 46 -16.82 16.90 -7.51
N ASN A 47 -16.87 15.60 -7.77
CA ASN A 47 -18.00 14.74 -7.41
C ASN A 47 -17.57 13.80 -6.28
N PRO A 48 -18.33 13.63 -5.18
CA PRO A 48 -17.98 12.72 -4.11
C PRO A 48 -17.71 11.29 -4.62
N VAL A 49 -16.65 10.66 -4.12
CA VAL A 49 -16.24 9.30 -4.51
C VAL A 49 -16.09 8.39 -3.29
N THR A 50 -16.31 7.10 -3.51
CA THR A 50 -16.12 6.06 -2.49
C THR A 50 -15.14 5.01 -3.00
N LEU A 51 -14.13 4.66 -2.19
CA LEU A 51 -13.18 3.59 -2.49
C LEU A 51 -13.58 2.29 -1.78
N TYR A 52 -13.79 1.23 -2.55
CA TYR A 52 -14.03 -0.12 -2.04
C TYR A 52 -12.80 -1.00 -2.23
N ILE A 53 -12.27 -1.56 -1.14
CA ILE A 53 -11.17 -2.53 -1.18
C ILE A 53 -11.75 -3.91 -0.91
N VAL A 54 -11.92 -4.70 -1.97
CA VAL A 54 -12.53 -6.04 -1.89
C VAL A 54 -11.49 -7.09 -2.23
N THR A 55 -11.35 -8.10 -1.38
CA THR A 55 -10.47 -9.25 -1.59
C THR A 55 -11.25 -10.54 -1.41
N GLN A 56 -11.02 -11.53 -2.28
CA GLN A 56 -11.57 -12.86 -2.07
C GLN A 56 -10.95 -13.51 -0.83
N PRO A 57 -11.67 -14.38 -0.09
CA PRO A 57 -11.14 -15.05 1.10
C PRO A 57 -9.80 -15.77 0.84
N ASN A 58 -9.68 -16.45 -0.29
CA ASN A 58 -8.47 -17.17 -0.70
C ASN A 58 -7.27 -16.25 -0.97
N ASP A 59 -7.53 -15.00 -1.33
CA ASP A 59 -6.50 -14.03 -1.69
C ASP A 59 -6.09 -13.12 -0.53
N LYS A 60 -6.83 -13.14 0.59
CA LYS A 60 -6.65 -12.24 1.74
C LYS A 60 -5.22 -12.22 2.25
N ALA A 61 -4.59 -13.39 2.38
CA ALA A 61 -3.20 -13.47 2.85
C ALA A 61 -2.22 -12.93 1.81
N ARG A 62 -2.41 -13.31 0.54
CA ARG A 62 -1.53 -12.93 -0.58
C ARG A 62 -1.55 -11.42 -0.84
N LEU A 63 -2.73 -10.79 -0.81
CA LEU A 63 -2.90 -9.36 -1.10
C LEU A 63 -2.71 -8.44 0.11
N ARG A 64 -2.55 -8.99 1.32
CA ARG A 64 -2.36 -8.21 2.55
C ARG A 64 -1.26 -7.14 2.43
N PRO A 65 -0.06 -7.42 1.86
CA PRO A 65 0.97 -6.39 1.71
C PRO A 65 0.56 -5.23 0.81
N LEU A 66 -0.16 -5.52 -0.29
CA LEU A 66 -0.66 -4.50 -1.21
C LEU A 66 -1.70 -3.59 -0.54
N VAL A 67 -2.68 -4.19 0.14
CA VAL A 67 -3.71 -3.45 0.89
C VAL A 67 -3.06 -2.59 1.98
N ARG A 68 -2.06 -3.13 2.69
CA ARG A 68 -1.34 -2.39 3.73
C ARG A 68 -0.63 -1.16 3.17
N VAL A 69 0.05 -1.29 2.01
CA VAL A 69 0.70 -0.15 1.35
C VAL A 69 -0.31 0.92 0.96
N LEU A 70 -1.45 0.52 0.36
CA LEU A 70 -2.51 1.45 -0.02
C LEU A 70 -3.08 2.20 1.19
N CYS A 71 -3.46 1.50 2.26
CA CYS A 71 -3.95 2.11 3.49
C CYS A 71 -2.91 3.07 4.10
N ASN A 72 -1.64 2.68 4.10
CA ASN A 72 -0.58 3.54 4.62
C ASN A 72 -0.43 4.83 3.79
N MET A 73 -0.50 4.73 2.46
CA MET A 73 -0.50 5.90 1.59
C MET A 73 -1.72 6.78 1.80
N ILE A 74 -2.91 6.21 2.00
CA ILE A 74 -4.13 6.98 2.29
C ILE A 74 -3.92 7.83 3.55
N VAL A 75 -3.52 7.20 4.66
CA VAL A 75 -3.29 7.92 5.92
C VAL A 75 -2.21 8.97 5.76
N ARG A 76 -1.04 8.61 5.20
CA ARG A 76 0.08 9.54 5.06
C ARG A 76 -0.23 10.71 4.14
N LEU A 77 -0.88 10.49 3.01
CA LEU A 77 -1.11 11.54 2.01
C LEU A 77 -2.27 12.46 2.38
N LEU A 78 -3.29 11.94 3.09
CA LEU A 78 -4.45 12.73 3.47
C LEU A 78 -4.25 13.40 4.83
N ALA A 79 -3.54 12.79 5.78
CA ALA A 79 -3.39 13.34 7.13
C ALA A 79 -2.23 14.32 7.33
N ASP A 80 -1.24 14.34 6.42
CA ASP A 80 -0.03 15.18 6.55
C ASP A 80 -0.33 16.69 6.69
N LYS A 81 -1.47 17.16 6.18
CA LYS A 81 -1.89 18.58 6.22
C LYS A 81 -3.34 18.78 6.65
N MET A 82 -3.90 17.84 7.42
CA MET A 82 -5.24 18.03 7.95
C MET A 82 -5.22 19.11 9.02
N GLU A 83 -5.86 20.25 8.74
CA GLU A 83 -6.28 21.21 9.74
C GLU A 83 -7.67 20.81 10.22
N PHE A 84 -7.80 20.51 11.51
CA PHE A 84 -9.09 20.20 12.11
C PHE A 84 -9.69 21.49 12.64
N GLU A 85 -10.85 21.91 12.11
CA GLU A 85 -11.65 22.92 12.79
C GLU A 85 -12.10 22.33 14.14
N ARG A 86 -11.73 23.01 15.23
CA ARG A 86 -12.23 22.65 16.57
C ARG A 86 -13.74 22.86 16.56
N VAL A 87 -14.49 21.78 16.44
CA VAL A 87 -15.93 21.78 16.72
C VAL A 87 -16.07 22.26 18.16
N GLN A 88 -16.63 23.46 18.35
CA GLN A 88 -17.02 23.92 19.68
C GLN A 88 -18.12 22.97 20.16
N SER A 89 -17.82 22.20 21.19
CA SER A 89 -18.80 21.39 21.89
C SER A 89 -19.84 22.35 22.50
N GLU A 90 -21.08 22.27 22.03
CA GLU A 90 -22.24 22.86 22.73
C GLU A 90 -22.51 22.15 24.06
#